data_AF-A0AAP5IDG5-F1
#
_entry.id   AF-A0AAP5IDG5-F1
#
_cell.length_a   1.000
_cell.length_b   1.000
_cell.length_c   1.000
_cell.angle_alpha   90.00
_cell.angle_beta   90.00
_cell.angle_gamma   90.00
#
_symmetry.space_group_name_H-M   'P 1'
#
loop_
_entity.id
_entity.type
_entity.pdbx_description
1 polymer ?
#
loop_
_entity_poly.entity_id
_entity_poly.type
_entity_poly.pdbx_seq_one_letter_code
_entity_poly.pdbx_strand_id
1 'polypeptide(L)'
;MAKEKTYSGITEEIWERIKVTTEAEHKTIYSLGNPGTATTETVVGQLVLEYKFDTAEKNLQYKILKKPFLATEAQIWDTLDKSIQNCLPVQ
;
A
#
# COMPACT_ATOMS: atom_id res chain seq x y z
N MET A 1 8.26 10.41 10.59
CA MET A 1 6.80 10.18 10.75
C MET A 1 6.61 8.70 11.07
N ALA A 2 5.38 8.20 11.12
CA ALA A 2 5.12 6.79 11.40
C ALA A 2 5.66 5.92 10.25
N LYS A 3 6.40 4.87 10.61
CA LYS A 3 6.85 3.83 9.67
C LYS A 3 5.73 2.88 9.28
N GLU A 4 4.58 2.98 9.92
CA GLU A 4 3.44 2.09 9.80
C GLU A 4 2.16 2.91 9.66
N LYS A 5 1.20 2.38 8.91
CA LYS A 5 -0.12 2.98 8.72
C LYS A 5 -1.18 1.89 8.56
N THR A 6 -2.32 2.09 9.19
CA THR A 6 -3.45 1.15 9.14
C THR A 6 -4.66 1.83 8.51
N TYR A 7 -5.30 1.11 7.59
CA TYR A 7 -6.53 1.49 6.91
C TYR A 7 -7.63 0.54 7.34
N SER A 8 -8.72 1.09 7.86
CA SER A 8 -9.89 0.31 8.28
C SER A 8 -11.00 0.38 7.22
N GLY A 9 -11.90 -0.61 7.25
CA GLY A 9 -12.99 -0.72 6.27
C GLY A 9 -12.55 -1.27 4.92
N ILE A 10 -11.37 -1.88 4.83
CA ILE A 10 -10.87 -2.52 3.62
C ILE A 10 -11.46 -3.93 3.56
N THR A 11 -12.39 -4.16 2.64
CA THR A 11 -12.91 -5.51 2.34
C THR A 11 -11.97 -6.24 1.39
N GLU A 12 -12.17 -7.55 1.22
CA GLU A 12 -11.40 -8.33 0.22
C GLU A 12 -11.53 -7.74 -1.18
N GLU A 13 -12.73 -7.31 -1.58
CA GLU A 13 -12.97 -6.67 -2.88
C GLU A 13 -12.19 -5.34 -3.02
N ILE A 14 -12.22 -4.49 -2.00
CA ILE A 14 -11.46 -3.24 -2.00
C ILE A 14 -9.96 -3.55 -2.03
N TRP A 15 -9.52 -4.59 -1.32
CA TRP A 15 -8.12 -5.00 -1.31
C TRP A 15 -7.63 -5.45 -2.68
N GLU A 16 -8.40 -6.31 -3.37
CA GLU A 16 -8.10 -6.70 -4.74
C GLU A 16 -8.04 -5.48 -5.68
N ARG A 17 -8.97 -4.53 -5.52
CA ARG A 17 -8.96 -3.29 -6.30
C ARG A 17 -7.73 -2.41 -6.03
N ILE A 18 -7.28 -2.31 -4.77
CA ILE A 18 -6.06 -1.58 -4.40
C ILE A 18 -4.84 -2.19 -5.09
N LYS A 19 -4.70 -3.52 -5.07
CA LYS A 19 -3.60 -4.22 -5.74
C LYS A 19 -3.57 -3.92 -7.24
N VAL A 20 -4.71 -4.07 -7.92
CA VAL A 20 -4.83 -3.79 -9.36
C VAL A 20 -4.51 -2.32 -9.68
N THR A 21 -5.02 -1.39 -8.88
CA THR A 21 -4.83 0.05 -9.10
C THR A 21 -3.37 0.46 -8.92
N THR A 22 -2.74 0.03 -7.82
CA THR A 22 -1.34 0.35 -7.53
C THR A 22 -0.35 -0.36 -8.46
N GLU A 23 -0.69 -1.53 -8.98
CA GLU A 23 0.04 -2.19 -10.07
C GLU A 23 -0.06 -1.37 -11.37
N ALA A 24 -1.26 -0.88 -11.71
CA ALA A 24 -1.47 -0.09 -12.92
C ALA A 24 -0.76 1.27 -12.86
N GLU A 25 -0.93 2.02 -11.76
CA GLU A 25 -0.43 3.38 -11.56
C GLU A 25 1.08 3.42 -11.28
N HIS A 26 1.58 2.47 -10.49
CA HIS A 26 2.93 2.53 -9.94
C HIS A 26 3.78 1.32 -10.26
N LYS A 27 3.26 0.32 -10.98
CA LYS A 27 3.96 -0.97 -11.20
C LYS A 27 4.33 -1.65 -9.88
N THR A 28 3.48 -1.48 -8.87
CA THR A 28 3.64 -2.14 -7.58
C THR A 28 3.38 -3.63 -7.72
N ILE A 29 4.33 -4.45 -7.27
CA ILE A 29 4.25 -5.91 -7.30
C ILE A 29 4.03 -6.42 -5.88
N TYR A 30 3.00 -7.26 -5.70
CA TYR A 30 2.67 -7.88 -4.43
C TYR A 30 3.19 -9.32 -4.37
N SER A 31 3.92 -9.67 -3.31
CA SER A 31 4.33 -11.06 -3.06
C SER A 31 3.17 -11.88 -2.53
N LEU A 32 3.20 -13.20 -2.74
CA LEU A 32 2.23 -14.09 -2.10
C LEU A 32 2.45 -14.13 -0.58
N GLY A 33 1.36 -14.16 0.20
CA GLY A 33 1.41 -14.26 1.66
C GLY A 33 0.61 -13.19 2.41
N ASN A 34 0.45 -13.40 3.71
CA ASN A 34 -0.13 -12.45 4.66
C ASN A 34 0.46 -12.68 6.07
N PRO A 35 1.45 -11.88 6.50
CA PRO A 35 1.95 -10.68 5.83
C PRO A 35 2.70 -10.99 4.53
N GLY A 36 2.70 -10.03 3.61
CA GLY A 36 3.44 -10.06 2.35
C GLY A 36 4.14 -8.74 2.09
N THR A 37 4.73 -8.57 0.91
CA THR A 37 5.45 -7.34 0.52
C THR A 37 4.84 -6.73 -0.74
N ALA A 38 4.74 -5.40 -0.76
CA ALA A 38 4.40 -4.59 -1.91
C ALA A 38 5.65 -3.81 -2.31
N THR A 39 6.16 -4.07 -3.52
CA THR A 39 7.40 -3.49 -4.02
C THR A 39 7.12 -2.59 -5.21
N THR A 40 7.59 -1.36 -5.13
CA THR A 40 7.46 -0.35 -6.20
C THR A 40 8.86 0.10 -6.61
N GLU A 41 9.20 -0.06 -7.88
CA GLU A 41 10.45 0.47 -8.42
C GLU A 41 10.26 1.91 -8.88
N THR A 42 11.20 2.77 -8.51
CA THR A 42 11.23 4.17 -8.92
C THR A 42 12.60 4.50 -9.51
N VAL A 43 12.68 5.58 -10.29
CA VAL A 43 13.95 6.05 -10.89
C VAL A 43 15.03 6.30 -9.83
N VAL A 44 14.63 6.61 -8.60
CA VAL A 44 15.53 7.05 -7.50
C VAL A 44 15.64 6.01 -6.38
N GLY A 45 15.28 4.75 -6.68
CA GLY A 45 15.39 3.62 -5.78
C GLY A 45 14.10 2.81 -5.64
N GLN A 46 14.10 1.88 -4.71
CA GLN A 46 13.00 0.94 -4.50
C GLN A 46 12.25 1.25 -3.20
N LEU A 47 10.92 1.29 -3.29
CA LEU A 47 10.02 1.28 -2.14
C LEU A 47 9.61 -0.17 -1.87
N VAL A 48 9.79 -0.62 -0.63
CA VAL A 48 9.29 -1.92 -0.16
C VAL A 48 8.44 -1.68 1.07
N LEU A 49 7.17 -2.03 0.97
CA LEU A 49 6.22 -2.04 2.07
C LEU A 49 5.93 -3.49 2.46
N GLU A 50 5.92 -3.80 3.75
CA GLU A 50 5.22 -4.98 4.25
C GLU A 50 3.74 -4.64 4.35
N TYR A 51 2.86 -5.57 3.96
CA TYR A 51 1.42 -5.43 4.15
C TYR A 51 0.89 -6.60 4.99
N LYS A 52 -0.13 -6.32 5.79
CA LYS A 52 -0.92 -7.33 6.49
C LYS A 52 -2.39 -6.99 6.32
N PHE A 53 -3.15 -7.92 5.76
CA PHE A 53 -4.58 -7.74 5.52
C PHE A 53 -5.40 -8.66 6.41
N ASP A 54 -6.11 -8.08 7.37
CA ASP A 54 -7.03 -8.81 8.25
C ASP A 54 -8.44 -8.74 7.67
N THR A 55 -8.92 -9.87 7.15
CA THR A 55 -10.25 -9.98 6.54
C THR A 55 -11.37 -9.96 7.58
N ALA A 56 -11.10 -10.39 8.81
CA ALA A 56 -12.08 -10.42 9.89
C ALA A 56 -12.33 -9.00 10.43
N GLU A 57 -11.26 -8.24 10.64
CA GLU A 57 -11.34 -6.86 11.12
C GLU A 57 -11.49 -5.83 9.99
N LYS A 58 -11.37 -6.25 8.72
CA LYS A 58 -11.36 -5.37 7.54
C LYS A 58 -10.28 -4.30 7.63
N ASN A 59 -9.10 -4.71 8.10
CA ASN A 59 -7.97 -3.84 8.37
C ASN A 59 -6.81 -4.17 7.44
N LEU A 60 -6.25 -3.17 6.78
CA LEU A 60 -5.03 -3.27 5.99
C LEU A 60 -3.95 -2.44 6.65
N GLN A 61 -2.91 -3.11 7.15
CA GLN A 61 -1.73 -2.46 7.70
C GLN A 61 -0.61 -2.47 6.67
N TYR A 62 0.08 -1.35 6.54
CA TYR A 62 1.31 -1.20 5.79
C TYR A 62 2.45 -0.75 6.68
N LYS A 63 3.66 -1.22 6.38
CA LYS A 63 4.90 -0.84 7.05
C LYS A 63 6.01 -0.60 6.05
N ILE A 64 6.69 0.54 6.14
CA ILE A 64 7.84 0.85 5.29
C ILE A 64 9.04 0.01 5.77
N LEU A 65 9.45 -0.95 4.94
CA LEU A 65 10.69 -1.71 5.15
C LEU A 65 11.88 -1.02 4.50
N LYS A 66 11.68 -0.43 3.32
CA LYS A 66 12.71 0.26 2.54
C LYS A 66 12.08 1.42 1.79
N LYS A 67 12.73 2.59 1.81
CA LYS A 67 12.28 3.77 1.07
C LYS A 67 13.31 4.20 0.02
N PRO A 68 12.86 4.78 -1.11
CA PRO A 68 13.76 5.47 -2.05
C PRO A 68 14.50 6.63 -1.37
N PHE A 69 15.69 6.97 -1.89
CA PHE A 69 16.58 7.93 -1.23
C PHE A 69 15.97 9.34 -1.13
N LEU A 70 15.26 9.77 -2.18
CA LEU A 70 14.64 11.09 -2.30
C LEU A 70 13.17 11.14 -1.83
N ALA A 71 12.56 10.00 -1.51
CA ALA A 71 11.18 9.96 -1.03
C ALA A 71 11.12 10.14 0.50
N THR A 72 10.26 11.06 0.94
CA THR A 72 9.88 11.16 2.35
C THR A 72 8.77 10.18 2.68
N GLU A 73 8.69 9.74 3.94
CA GLU A 73 7.60 8.87 4.41
C GLU A 73 6.23 9.51 4.18
N ALA A 74 6.12 10.83 4.39
CA ALA A 74 4.88 11.57 4.16
C ALA A 74 4.43 11.49 2.70
N GLN A 75 5.34 11.65 1.73
CA GLN A 75 5.02 11.50 0.31
C GLN A 75 4.61 10.08 -0.05
N ILE A 76 5.26 9.07 0.54
CA ILE A 76 4.89 7.67 0.33
C ILE A 76 3.46 7.43 0.80
N TRP A 77 3.12 7.89 2.00
CA TRP A 77 1.78 7.74 2.55
C TRP A 77 0.73 8.55 1.80
N ASP A 78 1.03 9.77 1.36
CA ASP A 78 0.11 10.60 0.57
C ASP A 78 -0.23 9.96 -0.79
N THR A 79 0.76 9.40 -1.48
CA THR A 79 0.53 8.67 -2.73
C THR A 79 -0.33 7.43 -2.49
N LEU A 80 -0.01 6.64 -1.46
CA LEU A 80 -0.77 5.44 -1.13
C LEU A 80 -2.21 5.77 -0.72
N ASP A 81 -2.41 6.85 0.05
CA ASP A 81 -3.74 7.34 0.43
C ASP A 81 -4.58 7.66 -0.80
N LYS A 82 -4.01 8.35 -1.78
CA LYS A 82 -4.71 8.68 -3.03
C LYS A 82 -5.13 7.44 -3.80
N SER A 83 -4.24 6.46 -3.97
CA SER A 83 -4.59 5.21 -4.66
C SER A 83 -5.66 4.42 -3.88
N ILE A 84 -5.60 4.38 -2.55
CA ILE A 84 -6.61 3.70 -1.71
C ILE A 84 -7.95 4.44 -1.77
N GLN A 85 -7.96 5.76 -1.68
CA GLN A 85 -9.18 6.57 -1.76
C GLN A 85 -9.92 6.38 -3.09
N ASN A 86 -9.19 6.22 -4.19
CA ASN A 86 -9.78 5.88 -5.50
C ASN A 86 -10.49 4.51 -5.51
N CYS A 87 -10.16 3.63 -4.56
CA CYS A 87 -10.73 2.29 -4.45
C CYS A 87 -11.92 2.22 -3.48
N LEU A 88 -12.00 3.17 -2.53
CA LEU A 88 -13.12 3.24 -1.60
C LEU A 88 -14.41 3.68 -2.33
N PRO A 89 -15.57 3.14 -1.95
CA PRO A 89 -16.83 3.64 -2.47
C PRO A 89 -16.96 5.13 -2.11
N VAL A 90 -17.36 5.95 -3.08
CA VAL A 90 -17.71 7.36 -2.84
C VAL A 90 -18.83 7.36 -1.80
N GLN A 91 -18.54 7.89 -0.62
CA GLN A 91 -19.55 8.13 0.42
C GLN A 91 -20.49 9.25 0.01
#